data_AF-A0A1X0QZJ4-F1
#
_entry.id   AF-A0A1X0QZJ4-F1
#
_cell.length_a   1.000
_cell.length_b   1.000
_cell.length_c   1.000
_cell.angle_alpha   90.00
_cell.angle_beta   90.00
_cell.angle_gamma   90.00
#
_symmetry.space_group_name_H-M   'P 1'
#
loop_
_entity.id
_entity.type
_entity.pdbx_description
1 polymer ?
#
loop_
_entity_poly.entity_id
_entity_poly.type
_entity_poly.pdbx_seq_one_letter_code
_entity_poly.pdbx_strand_id
1 'polypeptide(L)'
;MITAMGLAMLKTERMQEKWKVKLAKAMQKSSTEKTGFKEKLQKYAFFVLPFVTVLREGLEAVVFIGGVSLGIQGKSIPIAAIMGIICGALVGFLIYRGGSLIQLRWFFVFSTVILYLVAAGLMSKAVGYFEQNAWNQVIGGEVAEEGGDVIPYKVTTAVWHVSWGNPELNVDSNGGWQIFNAILGWNNTATIGTIVSYCLYWLFVAGYLAFSFYKEKRAAIRKAEAGEWDDGEEALEQAKKYIAEDGEFIVKDAVDVESKEHPHETVDAVPVKA
;
A
#
# COMPACT_ATOMS: atom_id res chain seq x y z
N MET A 1 -10.53 0.50 -10.14
CA MET A 1 -9.19 -0.13 -10.13
C MET A 1 -8.43 0.15 -8.84
N ILE A 2 -8.33 1.41 -8.38
CA ILE A 2 -7.60 1.80 -7.16
C ILE A 2 -8.09 1.06 -5.90
N THR A 3 -9.40 0.94 -5.71
CA THR A 3 -9.99 0.23 -4.55
C THR A 3 -9.64 -1.25 -4.52
N ALA A 4 -9.79 -1.94 -5.66
CA ALA A 4 -9.43 -3.34 -5.81
C ALA A 4 -7.92 -3.56 -5.59
N MET A 5 -7.08 -2.63 -6.04
CA MET A 5 -5.63 -2.67 -5.85
C MET A 5 -5.23 -2.43 -4.39
N GLY A 6 -5.86 -1.47 -3.70
CA GLY A 6 -5.66 -1.25 -2.25
C GLY A 6 -6.09 -2.47 -1.43
N LEU A 7 -7.19 -3.12 -1.81
CA LEU A 7 -7.64 -4.38 -1.20
C LEU A 7 -6.69 -5.56 -1.47
N ALA A 8 -6.10 -5.63 -2.66
CA ALA A 8 -5.09 -6.63 -2.98
C ALA A 8 -3.81 -6.42 -2.15
N MET A 9 -3.38 -5.16 -1.99
CA MET A 9 -2.18 -4.78 -1.22
C MET A 9 -2.25 -5.22 0.24
N LEU A 10 -3.43 -5.11 0.88
CA LEU A 10 -3.65 -5.60 2.25
C LEU A 10 -3.47 -7.12 2.39
N LYS A 11 -3.81 -7.90 1.36
CA LYS A 11 -3.54 -9.35 1.33
C LYS A 11 -2.06 -9.66 1.05
N THR A 12 -1.38 -8.77 0.35
CA THR A 12 0.01 -8.97 -0.08
C THR A 12 0.99 -8.90 1.09
N GLU A 13 0.70 -8.21 2.20
CA GLU A 13 1.57 -8.19 3.39
C GLU A 13 1.94 -9.60 3.87
N ARG A 14 0.97 -10.52 3.96
CA ARG A 14 1.20 -11.92 4.37
C ARG A 14 1.90 -12.75 3.28
N MET A 15 1.75 -12.37 2.01
CA MET A 15 2.49 -12.99 0.91
C MET A 15 3.96 -12.57 0.93
N GLN A 16 4.27 -11.32 1.27
CA GLN A 16 5.66 -10.84 1.30
C GLN A 16 6.55 -11.65 2.24
N GLU A 17 6.05 -12.09 3.39
CA GLU A 17 6.80 -12.94 4.33
C GLU A 17 7.14 -14.30 3.71
N LYS A 18 6.13 -14.98 3.13
CA LYS A 18 6.34 -16.25 2.42
C LYS A 18 7.26 -16.09 1.21
N TRP A 19 7.16 -14.98 0.49
CA TRP A 19 8.01 -14.66 -0.64
C TRP A 19 9.45 -14.35 -0.22
N LYS A 20 9.66 -13.63 0.88
CA LYS A 20 11.00 -13.38 1.45
C LYS A 20 11.68 -14.70 1.83
N VAL A 21 10.95 -15.62 2.47
CA VAL A 21 11.47 -16.96 2.83
C VAL A 21 11.77 -17.78 1.58
N LYS A 22 10.88 -17.78 0.58
CA LYS A 22 11.10 -18.48 -0.70
C LYS A 22 12.29 -17.89 -1.47
N LEU A 23 12.45 -16.57 -1.47
CA LEU A 23 13.58 -15.88 -2.08
C LEU A 23 14.89 -16.18 -1.34
N ALA A 24 14.90 -16.15 0.00
CA ALA A 24 16.06 -16.52 0.80
C ALA A 24 16.48 -17.98 0.55
N LYS A 25 15.53 -18.91 0.48
CA LYS A 25 15.77 -20.33 0.17
C LYS A 25 16.26 -20.52 -1.26
N ALA A 26 15.73 -19.77 -2.23
CA ALA A 26 16.21 -19.76 -3.61
C ALA A 26 17.63 -19.20 -3.72
N MET A 27 17.99 -18.18 -2.93
CA MET A 27 19.35 -17.64 -2.88
C MET A 27 20.36 -18.63 -2.27
N GLN A 28 19.99 -19.33 -1.19
CA GLN A 28 20.86 -20.34 -0.60
C GLN A 28 21.09 -21.52 -1.56
N LYS A 29 20.07 -21.92 -2.33
CA LYS A 29 20.16 -22.96 -3.36
C LYS A 29 20.94 -22.53 -4.61
N SER A 30 20.83 -21.26 -5.03
CA SER A 30 21.57 -20.74 -6.18
C SER A 30 23.04 -20.46 -5.86
N SER A 31 23.41 -20.27 -4.59
CA SER A 31 24.79 -20.05 -4.17
C SER A 31 25.70 -21.29 -4.41
N THR A 32 25.10 -22.47 -4.61
CA THR A 32 25.81 -23.72 -4.91
C THR A 32 26.12 -23.90 -6.40
N GLU A 33 25.38 -23.28 -7.32
CA GLU A 33 25.65 -23.31 -8.78
C GLU A 33 26.35 -22.03 -9.26
N LYS A 34 27.69 -22.02 -9.17
CA LYS A 34 28.53 -20.89 -9.60
C LYS A 34 28.57 -20.75 -11.13
N THR A 35 27.75 -19.87 -11.69
CA THR A 35 27.96 -19.32 -13.05
C THR A 35 27.90 -17.78 -12.99
N GLY A 36 29.04 -17.12 -13.21
CA GLY A 36 29.22 -15.66 -12.99
C GLY A 36 28.34 -14.73 -13.83
N PHE A 37 27.66 -15.25 -14.85
CA PHE A 37 26.65 -14.51 -15.62
C PHE A 37 25.27 -14.49 -14.91
N LYS A 38 24.89 -15.61 -14.28
CA LYS A 38 23.65 -15.70 -13.49
C LYS A 38 23.68 -14.79 -12.26
N GLU A 39 24.83 -14.66 -11.61
CA GLU A 39 25.00 -13.77 -10.44
C GLU A 39 24.80 -12.29 -10.77
N LYS A 40 25.40 -11.81 -11.89
CA LYS A 40 25.21 -10.43 -12.34
C LYS A 40 23.74 -10.19 -12.73
N LEU A 41 23.15 -11.11 -13.49
CA LEU A 41 21.75 -11.01 -13.91
C LEU A 41 20.79 -11.04 -12.71
N GLN A 42 21.05 -11.89 -11.72
CA GLN A 42 20.28 -11.98 -10.49
C GLN A 42 20.39 -10.69 -9.66
N LYS A 43 21.58 -10.10 -9.54
CA LYS A 43 21.80 -8.83 -8.84
C LYS A 43 21.04 -7.67 -9.49
N TYR A 44 21.00 -7.61 -10.83
CA TYR A 44 20.22 -6.60 -11.55
C TYR A 44 18.72 -6.91 -11.59
N ALA A 45 18.31 -8.18 -11.61
CA ALA A 45 16.89 -8.57 -11.65
C ALA A 45 16.11 -8.03 -10.44
N PHE A 46 16.72 -7.99 -9.25
CA PHE A 46 16.09 -7.42 -8.05
C PHE A 46 15.82 -5.92 -8.13
N PHE A 47 16.59 -5.18 -8.94
CA PHE A 47 16.37 -3.75 -9.18
C PHE A 47 15.45 -3.51 -10.38
N VAL A 48 15.69 -4.22 -11.49
CA VAL A 48 15.00 -4.02 -12.77
C VAL A 48 13.53 -4.41 -12.69
N LEU A 49 13.17 -5.48 -11.97
CA LEU A 49 11.77 -5.91 -11.88
C LEU A 49 10.87 -4.85 -11.20
N PRO A 50 11.16 -4.40 -9.96
CA PRO A 50 10.39 -3.30 -9.36
C PRO A 50 10.44 -2.01 -10.18
N PHE A 51 11.59 -1.69 -10.78
CA PHE A 51 11.76 -0.49 -11.59
C PHE A 51 10.84 -0.48 -12.82
N VAL A 52 10.82 -1.55 -13.61
CA VAL A 52 9.98 -1.64 -14.81
C VAL A 52 8.50 -1.64 -14.46
N THR A 53 8.11 -2.32 -13.37
CA THR A 53 6.72 -2.30 -12.89
C THR A 53 6.29 -0.89 -12.50
N VAL A 54 7.09 -0.17 -11.69
CA VAL A 54 6.78 1.21 -11.29
C VAL A 54 6.74 2.14 -12.49
N LEU A 55 7.68 1.98 -13.44
CA LEU A 55 7.71 2.79 -14.66
C LEU A 55 6.46 2.58 -15.52
N ARG A 56 5.98 1.34 -15.66
CA ARG A 56 4.75 1.05 -16.41
C ARG A 56 3.53 1.70 -15.76
N GLU A 57 3.30 1.42 -14.48
CA GLU A 57 2.13 1.97 -13.75
C GLU A 57 2.20 3.50 -13.67
N GLY A 58 3.41 4.06 -13.52
CA GLY A 58 3.66 5.49 -13.55
C GLY A 58 3.38 6.13 -14.91
N LEU A 59 3.79 5.48 -16.01
CA LEU A 59 3.50 5.97 -17.37
C LEU A 59 2.01 5.95 -17.67
N GLU A 60 1.29 4.88 -17.30
CA GLU A 60 -0.16 4.82 -17.45
C GLU A 60 -0.82 6.01 -16.74
N ALA A 61 -0.45 6.27 -15.47
CA ALA A 61 -0.97 7.39 -14.70
C ALA A 61 -0.64 8.77 -15.31
N VAL A 62 0.60 8.98 -15.78
CA VAL A 62 1.01 10.24 -16.41
C VAL A 62 0.29 10.46 -17.74
N VAL A 63 0.06 9.41 -18.52
CA VAL A 63 -0.70 9.50 -19.77
C VAL A 63 -2.17 9.84 -19.50
N PHE A 64 -2.78 9.24 -18.47
CA PHE A 64 -4.16 9.57 -18.07
C PHE A 64 -4.30 11.02 -17.58
N ILE A 65 -3.38 11.50 -16.73
CA ILE A 65 -3.41 12.87 -16.22
C ILE A 65 -3.09 13.88 -17.33
N GLY A 66 -2.06 13.58 -18.14
CA GLY A 66 -1.63 14.41 -19.26
C GLY A 66 -2.69 14.56 -20.35
N GLY A 67 -3.48 13.50 -20.61
CA GLY A 67 -4.62 13.56 -21.52
C GLY A 67 -5.75 14.49 -21.07
N VAL A 68 -5.90 14.70 -19.76
CA VAL A 68 -6.92 15.59 -19.17
C VAL A 68 -6.41 17.02 -18.99
N SER A 69 -5.08 17.25 -19.04
CA SER A 69 -4.47 18.57 -18.80
C SER A 69 -4.28 19.45 -20.05
N LEU A 70 -4.90 19.11 -21.19
CA LEU A 70 -4.72 19.81 -22.48
C LEU A 70 -5.18 21.29 -22.50
N GLY A 71 -5.71 21.83 -21.40
CA GLY A 71 -6.16 23.21 -21.25
C GLY A 71 -5.30 24.12 -20.35
N ILE A 72 -4.16 23.66 -19.82
CA ILE A 72 -3.37 24.41 -18.81
C ILE A 72 -2.15 25.10 -19.44
N GLN A 73 -1.80 26.29 -18.95
CA GLN A 73 -0.66 27.10 -19.40
C GLN A 73 0.66 26.31 -19.33
N GLY A 74 1.31 26.11 -20.49
CA GLY A 74 2.45 25.20 -20.66
C GLY A 74 3.73 25.51 -19.86
N LYS A 75 3.81 26.65 -19.17
CA LYS A 75 4.94 27.00 -18.29
C LYS A 75 4.90 26.31 -16.93
N SER A 76 3.73 25.85 -16.46
CA SER A 76 3.58 25.24 -15.13
C SER A 76 3.88 23.74 -15.11
N ILE A 77 4.03 23.11 -16.27
CA ILE A 77 4.27 21.67 -16.40
C ILE A 77 5.72 21.29 -16.00
N PRO A 78 6.78 21.99 -16.46
CA PRO A 78 8.16 21.62 -16.11
C PRO A 78 8.49 21.86 -14.64
N ILE A 79 7.97 22.94 -14.04
CA ILE A 79 8.21 23.25 -12.63
C ILE A 79 7.61 22.19 -11.70
N ALA A 80 6.39 21.72 -12.01
CA ALA A 80 5.73 20.63 -11.29
C ALA A 80 6.50 19.31 -11.41
N ALA A 81 7.05 19.01 -12.59
CA ALA A 81 7.86 17.81 -12.81
C ALA A 81 9.15 17.81 -11.97
N ILE A 82 9.88 18.94 -11.95
CA ILE A 82 11.11 19.07 -11.15
C ILE A 82 10.79 18.94 -9.66
N MET A 83 9.75 19.62 -9.18
CA MET A 83 9.32 19.51 -7.78
C MET A 83 8.86 18.09 -7.42
N GLY A 84 8.20 17.39 -8.34
CA GLY A 84 7.83 15.98 -8.18
C GLY A 84 9.04 15.07 -8.03
N ILE A 85 10.09 15.25 -8.84
CA ILE A 85 11.34 14.50 -8.73
C ILE A 85 12.03 14.76 -7.39
N ILE A 86 12.12 16.02 -6.97
CA ILE A 86 12.74 16.40 -5.69
C ILE A 86 11.96 15.78 -4.53
N CYS A 87 10.63 15.89 -4.53
CA CYS A 87 9.77 15.33 -3.49
C CYS A 87 9.88 13.79 -3.46
N GLY A 88 9.85 13.14 -4.63
CA GLY A 88 10.03 11.69 -4.75
C GLY A 88 11.39 11.21 -4.25
N ALA A 89 12.47 11.92 -4.57
CA ALA A 89 13.81 11.63 -4.08
C ALA A 89 13.90 11.79 -2.56
N LEU A 90 13.29 12.84 -1.99
CA LEU A 90 13.21 13.05 -0.55
C LEU A 90 12.44 11.93 0.15
N VAL A 91 11.26 11.56 -0.35
CA VAL A 91 10.46 10.46 0.21
C VAL A 91 11.20 9.13 0.09
N GLY A 92 11.84 8.86 -1.05
CA GLY A 92 12.66 7.67 -1.26
C GLY A 92 13.85 7.61 -0.29
N PHE A 93 14.52 8.74 -0.06
CA PHE A 93 15.59 8.85 0.92
C PHE A 93 15.10 8.65 2.35
N LEU A 94 13.95 9.22 2.72
CA LEU A 94 13.32 9.02 4.02
C LEU A 94 12.93 7.56 4.24
N ILE A 95 12.43 6.86 3.23
CA ILE A 95 12.13 5.42 3.32
C ILE A 95 13.42 4.60 3.44
N TYR A 96 14.45 4.92 2.67
CA TYR A 96 15.75 4.23 2.73
C TYR A 96 16.38 4.35 4.12
N ARG A 97 16.32 5.55 4.72
CA ARG A 97 16.89 5.80 6.05
C ARG A 97 15.98 5.37 7.19
N GLY A 98 14.66 5.47 7.01
CA GLY A 98 13.63 5.10 7.99
C GLY A 98 13.20 3.63 7.96
N GLY A 99 13.64 2.86 6.97
CA GLY A 99 13.29 1.45 6.81
C GLY A 99 13.78 0.52 7.93
N SER A 100 14.73 0.96 8.75
CA SER A 100 15.12 0.24 9.98
C SER A 100 14.27 0.62 11.21
N LEU A 101 13.57 1.76 11.18
CA LEU A 101 12.83 2.33 12.31
C LEU A 101 11.31 2.14 12.20
N ILE A 102 10.76 2.12 10.98
CA ILE A 102 9.31 1.95 10.74
C ILE A 102 9.03 0.47 10.48
N GLN A 103 8.18 -0.15 11.32
CA GLN A 103 7.66 -1.48 11.04
C GLN A 103 6.98 -1.43 9.67
N LEU A 104 7.46 -2.23 8.71
CA LEU A 104 7.00 -2.25 7.31
C LEU A 104 5.46 -2.22 7.20
N ARG A 105 4.77 -2.88 8.14
CA ARG A 105 3.31 -2.88 8.30
C ARG A 105 2.69 -1.47 8.34
N TRP A 106 3.23 -0.54 9.12
CA TRP A 106 2.66 0.82 9.22
C TRP A 106 2.78 1.60 7.92
N PHE A 107 3.84 1.39 7.14
CA PHE A 107 4.00 2.01 5.84
C PHE A 107 2.91 1.57 4.85
N PHE A 108 2.63 0.26 4.80
CA PHE A 108 1.58 -0.30 3.94
C PHE A 108 0.19 0.15 4.38
N VAL A 109 -0.08 0.20 5.69
CA VAL A 109 -1.35 0.73 6.22
C VAL A 109 -1.53 2.21 5.85
N PHE A 110 -0.51 3.05 6.04
CA PHE A 110 -0.62 4.47 5.72
C PHE A 110 -0.82 4.70 4.21
N SER A 111 -0.07 3.98 3.38
CA SER A 111 -0.21 4.04 1.91
C SER A 111 -1.60 3.62 1.45
N THR A 112 -2.16 2.54 1.99
CA THR A 112 -3.50 2.07 1.64
C THR A 112 -4.60 3.04 2.09
N VAL A 113 -4.46 3.69 3.25
CA VAL A 113 -5.37 4.75 3.72
C VAL A 113 -5.36 5.95 2.77
N ILE A 114 -4.18 6.41 2.33
CA ILE A 114 -4.07 7.49 1.33
C ILE A 114 -4.77 7.09 0.03
N LEU A 115 -4.55 5.86 -0.46
CA LEU A 115 -5.21 5.39 -1.68
C LEU A 115 -6.73 5.37 -1.55
N TYR A 116 -7.28 5.05 -0.37
CA TYR A 116 -8.72 5.13 -0.12
C TYR A 116 -9.23 6.56 -0.04
N LEU A 117 -8.47 7.49 0.54
CA LEU A 117 -8.83 8.92 0.55
C LEU A 117 -8.93 9.47 -0.89
N VAL A 118 -7.92 9.20 -1.72
CA VAL A 118 -7.91 9.61 -3.13
C VAL A 118 -9.08 9.01 -3.90
N ALA A 119 -9.34 7.71 -3.72
CA ALA A 119 -10.47 7.06 -4.37
C ALA A 119 -11.84 7.63 -3.92
N ALA A 120 -12.00 7.94 -2.63
CA ALA A 120 -13.21 8.61 -2.12
C ALA A 120 -13.38 10.00 -2.74
N GLY A 121 -12.29 10.78 -2.81
CA GLY A 121 -12.30 12.11 -3.41
C GLY A 121 -12.64 12.09 -4.90
N LEU A 122 -12.06 11.16 -5.67
CA LEU A 122 -12.37 10.97 -7.08
C LEU A 122 -13.83 10.55 -7.32
N MET A 123 -14.41 9.71 -6.44
CA MET A 123 -15.82 9.33 -6.54
C MET A 123 -16.75 10.53 -6.30
N SER A 124 -16.46 11.32 -5.25
CA SER A 124 -17.19 12.56 -4.98
C SER A 124 -17.15 13.52 -6.16
N LYS A 125 -15.97 13.73 -6.76
CA LYS A 125 -15.83 14.55 -7.97
C LYS A 125 -16.62 14.05 -9.16
N ALA A 126 -16.59 12.73 -9.42
CA ALA A 126 -17.33 12.17 -10.54
C ALA A 126 -18.84 12.50 -10.42
N VAL A 127 -19.41 12.35 -9.23
CA VAL A 127 -20.80 12.73 -8.95
C VAL A 127 -21.02 14.24 -9.15
N GLY A 128 -20.09 15.07 -8.64
CA GLY A 128 -20.15 16.52 -8.85
C GLY A 128 -20.18 16.92 -10.32
N TYR A 129 -19.30 16.33 -11.15
CA TYR A 129 -19.29 16.59 -12.60
C TYR A 129 -20.57 16.11 -13.31
N PHE A 130 -21.17 15.00 -12.87
CA PHE A 130 -22.46 14.56 -13.41
C PHE A 130 -23.60 15.53 -13.06
N GLU A 131 -23.64 16.02 -11.83
CA GLU A 131 -24.63 17.00 -11.40
C GLU A 131 -24.44 18.35 -12.10
N GLN A 132 -23.19 18.79 -12.26
CA GLN A 132 -22.85 20.02 -12.98
C GLN A 132 -23.22 19.91 -14.47
N ASN A 133 -22.91 18.79 -15.13
CA ASN A 133 -23.32 18.56 -16.52
C ASN A 133 -24.84 18.52 -16.68
N ALA A 134 -25.58 17.92 -15.73
CA ALA A 134 -27.03 17.93 -15.75
C ALA A 134 -27.60 19.35 -15.57
N TRP A 135 -26.96 20.17 -14.73
CA TRP A 135 -27.34 21.57 -14.55
C TRP A 135 -27.02 22.43 -15.79
N ASN A 136 -25.84 22.22 -16.40
CA ASN A 136 -25.42 22.90 -17.63
C ASN A 136 -26.40 22.65 -18.79
N GLN A 137 -27.01 21.47 -18.87
CA GLN A 137 -28.06 21.19 -19.85
C GLN A 137 -29.36 21.96 -19.58
N VAL A 138 -29.71 22.22 -18.31
CA VAL A 138 -30.92 22.95 -17.93
C VAL A 138 -30.77 24.45 -18.20
N ILE A 139 -29.59 25.01 -17.92
CA ILE A 139 -29.29 26.44 -18.13
C ILE A 139 -28.93 26.77 -19.59
N GLY A 140 -28.82 25.75 -20.46
CA GLY A 140 -28.62 25.93 -21.91
C GLY A 140 -27.17 26.24 -22.32
N GLY A 141 -26.18 25.96 -21.47
CA GLY A 141 -24.77 26.21 -21.74
C GLY A 141 -23.86 26.03 -20.53
N GLU A 142 -22.55 26.12 -20.75
CA GLU A 142 -21.56 26.11 -19.67
C GLU A 142 -21.46 27.51 -19.07
N VAL A 143 -21.94 27.67 -17.83
CA VAL A 143 -21.85 28.94 -17.11
C VAL A 143 -20.51 28.96 -16.38
N ALA A 144 -19.61 29.85 -16.81
CA ALA A 144 -18.38 30.11 -16.07
C ALA A 144 -18.74 30.74 -14.71
N GLU A 145 -18.14 30.22 -13.64
CA GLU A 145 -18.29 30.75 -12.27
C GLU A 145 -17.80 32.22 -12.16
N GLU A 146 -17.03 32.72 -13.13
CA GLU A 146 -16.60 34.12 -13.22
C GLU A 146 -17.45 34.93 -14.20
N GLY A 147 -18.27 35.83 -13.65
CA GLY A 147 -18.84 36.97 -14.39
C GLY A 147 -20.21 36.77 -15.05
N GLY A 148 -20.88 35.64 -14.83
CA GLY A 148 -22.24 35.39 -15.32
C GLY A 148 -23.34 35.87 -14.36
N ASP A 149 -24.45 36.36 -14.91
CA ASP A 149 -25.69 36.74 -14.19
C ASP A 149 -26.47 35.50 -13.65
N VAL A 150 -25.92 34.30 -13.84
CA VAL A 150 -26.57 33.01 -13.60
C VAL A 150 -25.77 32.21 -12.58
N ILE A 151 -26.45 31.62 -11.60
CA ILE A 151 -25.82 30.78 -10.59
C ILE A 151 -25.32 29.47 -11.24
N PRO A 152 -24.00 29.20 -11.24
CA PRO A 152 -23.39 28.06 -11.93
C PRO A 152 -23.68 26.70 -11.28
N TYR A 153 -24.26 26.70 -10.08
CA TYR A 153 -24.64 25.49 -9.35
C TYR A 153 -26.11 25.50 -8.93
N LYS A 154 -26.68 24.30 -8.75
CA LYS A 154 -28.05 24.13 -8.32
C LYS A 154 -28.20 24.36 -6.81
N VAL A 155 -28.72 25.52 -6.42
CA VAL A 155 -28.90 25.94 -5.00
C VAL A 155 -29.75 24.95 -4.18
N THR A 156 -30.72 24.26 -4.79
CA THR A 156 -31.59 23.32 -4.07
C THR A 156 -30.86 22.05 -3.59
N THR A 157 -29.79 21.67 -4.28
CA THR A 157 -29.02 20.46 -3.98
C THR A 157 -27.68 20.80 -3.32
N ALA A 158 -27.28 22.07 -3.36
CA ALA A 158 -26.09 22.58 -2.69
C ALA A 158 -26.29 22.58 -1.16
N VAL A 159 -25.36 21.98 -0.44
CA VAL A 159 -25.31 22.01 1.03
C VAL A 159 -24.49 23.19 1.49
N TRP A 160 -23.36 23.44 0.84
CA TRP A 160 -22.56 24.65 1.08
C TRP A 160 -22.00 25.18 -0.23
N HIS A 161 -21.81 26.50 -0.25
CA HIS A 161 -21.02 27.22 -1.23
C HIS A 161 -20.16 28.22 -0.48
N VAL A 162 -18.84 28.15 -0.64
CA VAL A 162 -17.87 29.01 0.02
C VAL A 162 -17.16 29.86 -1.03
N SER A 163 -16.96 31.16 -0.77
CA SER A 163 -16.34 32.11 -1.70
C SER A 163 -14.81 31.97 -1.78
N TRP A 164 -14.21 31.17 -0.91
CA TRP A 164 -12.79 30.87 -0.88
C TRP A 164 -12.55 29.37 -1.11
N GLY A 165 -11.34 29.03 -1.56
CA GLY A 165 -10.96 27.63 -1.74
C GLY A 165 -11.60 26.95 -2.95
N ASN A 166 -11.96 27.72 -3.98
CA ASN A 166 -12.43 27.19 -5.26
C ASN A 166 -11.24 26.56 -6.00
N PRO A 167 -11.19 25.23 -6.23
CA PRO A 167 -10.07 24.59 -6.89
C PRO A 167 -9.93 24.91 -8.39
N GLU A 168 -10.98 25.47 -9.02
CA GLU A 168 -11.01 25.79 -10.46
C GLU A 168 -10.39 27.15 -10.77
N LEU A 169 -10.29 28.05 -9.79
CA LEU A 169 -9.64 29.35 -9.95
C LEU A 169 -8.12 29.18 -10.07
N ASN A 170 -7.56 29.42 -11.26
CA ASN A 170 -6.12 29.38 -11.53
C ASN A 170 -5.45 30.75 -11.30
N VAL A 171 -5.72 31.40 -10.16
CA VAL A 171 -5.09 32.67 -9.78
C VAL A 171 -3.96 32.44 -8.78
N ASP A 172 -2.88 33.22 -8.86
CA ASP A 172 -1.68 33.09 -7.99
C ASP A 172 -2.01 33.23 -6.47
N SER A 173 -3.12 33.88 -6.15
CA SER A 173 -3.64 34.04 -4.77
C SER A 173 -4.38 32.80 -4.25
N ASN A 174 -4.77 31.88 -5.12
CA ASN A 174 -5.62 30.74 -4.77
C ASN A 174 -4.74 29.53 -4.44
N GLY A 175 -4.13 29.58 -3.26
CA GLY A 175 -3.09 28.64 -2.84
C GLY A 175 -3.59 27.19 -2.73
N GLY A 176 -2.90 26.25 -3.38
CA GLY A 176 -2.88 24.81 -3.05
C GLY A 176 -4.19 24.01 -3.05
N TRP A 177 -5.36 24.64 -3.22
CA TRP A 177 -6.67 23.98 -3.12
C TRP A 177 -6.88 22.88 -4.17
N GLN A 178 -6.18 22.98 -5.31
CA GLN A 178 -6.13 21.92 -6.32
C GLN A 178 -5.57 20.59 -5.78
N ILE A 179 -4.61 20.65 -4.84
CA ILE A 179 -4.04 19.45 -4.21
C ILE A 179 -5.06 18.81 -3.27
N PHE A 180 -5.76 19.62 -2.46
CA PHE A 180 -6.84 19.13 -1.59
C PHE A 180 -8.02 18.58 -2.39
N ASN A 181 -8.35 19.22 -3.50
CA ASN A 181 -9.34 18.74 -4.45
C ASN A 181 -8.88 17.39 -5.04
N ALA A 182 -7.63 17.25 -5.48
CA ALA A 182 -7.11 16.00 -6.03
C ALA A 182 -7.04 14.84 -5.02
N ILE A 183 -6.62 15.11 -3.77
CA ILE A 183 -6.37 14.07 -2.77
C ILE A 183 -7.61 13.76 -1.92
N LEU A 184 -8.30 14.80 -1.44
CA LEU A 184 -9.44 14.64 -0.52
C LEU A 184 -10.79 14.76 -1.23
N GLY A 185 -10.83 15.28 -2.46
CA GLY A 185 -12.08 15.60 -3.14
C GLY A 185 -12.73 16.90 -2.66
N TRP A 186 -11.95 17.80 -2.04
CA TRP A 186 -12.43 19.11 -1.59
C TRP A 186 -13.01 19.93 -2.75
N ASN A 187 -14.18 20.56 -2.57
CA ASN A 187 -14.73 21.52 -3.51
C ASN A 187 -15.41 22.67 -2.73
N ASN A 188 -15.34 23.91 -3.26
CA ASN A 188 -15.96 25.08 -2.62
C ASN A 188 -17.50 25.00 -2.65
N THR A 189 -18.04 24.30 -3.63
CA THR A 189 -19.46 23.96 -3.74
C THR A 189 -19.61 22.47 -3.49
N ALA A 190 -20.30 22.10 -2.42
CA ALA A 190 -20.69 20.70 -2.22
C ALA A 190 -22.19 20.55 -2.27
N THR A 191 -22.59 19.46 -2.91
CA THR A 191 -23.97 19.06 -3.07
C THR A 191 -24.27 17.86 -2.19
N ILE A 192 -25.57 17.58 -2.02
CA ILE A 192 -26.01 16.39 -1.31
C ILE A 192 -25.41 15.14 -1.98
N GLY A 193 -25.34 15.10 -3.31
CA GLY A 193 -24.78 13.97 -4.05
C GLY A 193 -23.28 13.74 -3.77
N THR A 194 -22.47 14.80 -3.77
CA THR A 194 -21.03 14.67 -3.51
C THR A 194 -20.75 14.17 -2.10
N ILE A 195 -21.45 14.71 -1.10
CA ILE A 195 -21.30 14.29 0.31
C ILE A 195 -21.79 12.86 0.51
N VAL A 196 -22.98 12.53 0.01
CA VAL A 196 -23.56 11.18 0.16
C VAL A 196 -22.67 10.15 -0.54
N SER A 197 -22.17 10.43 -1.73
CA SER A 197 -21.27 9.51 -2.44
C SER A 197 -19.96 9.28 -1.68
N TYR A 198 -19.39 10.32 -1.08
CA TYR A 198 -18.19 10.21 -0.24
C TYR A 198 -18.45 9.36 1.01
N CYS A 199 -19.57 9.59 1.71
CA CYS A 199 -19.96 8.79 2.87
C CYS A 199 -20.25 7.33 2.50
N LEU A 200 -20.98 7.09 1.41
CA LEU A 200 -21.28 5.74 0.93
C LEU A 200 -20.02 4.97 0.55
N TYR A 201 -19.03 5.65 -0.04
CA TYR A 201 -17.73 5.03 -0.32
C TYR A 201 -17.05 4.54 0.96
N TRP A 202 -17.00 5.37 2.00
CA TRP A 202 -16.42 4.97 3.29
C TRP A 202 -17.19 3.85 3.98
N LEU A 203 -18.53 3.87 3.91
CA LEU A 203 -19.36 2.77 4.42
C LEU A 203 -19.09 1.47 3.65
N PHE A 204 -18.92 1.53 2.33
CA PHE A 204 -18.56 0.38 1.53
C PHE A 204 -17.18 -0.17 1.91
N VAL A 205 -16.16 0.68 2.05
CA VAL A 205 -14.81 0.28 2.46
C VAL A 205 -14.84 -0.32 3.87
N ALA A 206 -15.47 0.34 4.84
CA ALA A 206 -15.59 -0.14 6.20
C ALA A 206 -16.36 -1.48 6.28
N GLY A 207 -17.46 -1.59 5.54
CA GLY A 207 -18.25 -2.81 5.43
C GLY A 207 -17.45 -3.97 4.82
N TYR A 208 -16.69 -3.70 3.76
CA TYR A 208 -15.81 -4.71 3.15
C TYR A 208 -14.71 -5.16 4.13
N LEU A 209 -14.03 -4.22 4.80
CA LEU A 209 -12.97 -4.54 5.75
C LEU A 209 -13.51 -5.33 6.95
N ALA A 210 -14.68 -4.96 7.45
CA ALA A 210 -15.37 -5.72 8.49
C ALA A 210 -15.71 -7.13 7.98
N PHE A 211 -16.29 -7.26 6.78
CA PHE A 211 -16.59 -8.55 6.18
C PHE A 211 -15.33 -9.42 5.99
N SER A 212 -14.22 -8.86 5.51
CA SER A 212 -12.96 -9.60 5.36
C SER A 212 -12.42 -10.04 6.71
N PHE A 213 -12.49 -9.18 7.73
CA PHE A 213 -12.07 -9.50 9.08
C PHE A 213 -12.92 -10.63 9.69
N TYR A 214 -14.26 -10.55 9.55
CA TYR A 214 -15.16 -11.61 10.02
C TYR A 214 -14.95 -12.93 9.27
N LYS A 215 -14.76 -12.88 7.95
CA LYS A 215 -14.49 -14.06 7.13
C LYS A 215 -13.19 -14.74 7.53
N GLU A 216 -12.12 -13.98 7.75
CA GLU A 216 -10.83 -14.50 8.19
C GLU A 216 -10.91 -15.07 9.60
N LYS A 217 -11.57 -14.37 10.54
CA LYS A 217 -11.76 -14.86 11.90
C LYS A 217 -12.55 -16.17 11.93
N ARG A 218 -13.65 -16.26 11.15
CA ARG A 218 -14.43 -17.50 11.03
C ARG A 218 -13.65 -18.62 10.35
N ALA A 219 -12.81 -18.31 9.36
CA ALA A 219 -11.95 -19.31 8.74
C ALA A 219 -10.88 -19.82 9.70
N ALA A 220 -10.27 -18.95 10.51
CA ALA A 220 -9.31 -19.33 11.54
C ALA A 220 -9.95 -20.21 12.63
N ILE A 221 -11.14 -19.85 13.10
CA ILE A 221 -11.90 -20.65 14.08
C ILE A 221 -12.25 -22.03 13.50
N ARG A 222 -12.75 -22.11 12.26
CA ARG A 222 -13.05 -23.40 11.62
C ARG A 222 -11.81 -24.28 11.44
N LYS A 223 -10.65 -23.71 11.14
CA LYS A 223 -9.38 -24.45 11.07
C LYS A 223 -8.94 -24.96 12.45
N ALA A 224 -9.10 -24.14 13.49
CA ALA A 224 -8.82 -24.55 14.86
C ALA A 224 -9.78 -25.67 15.33
N GLU A 225 -11.07 -25.61 14.97
CA GLU A 225 -12.06 -26.65 15.27
C GLU A 225 -11.84 -27.94 14.47
N ALA A 226 -11.32 -27.86 13.25
CA ALA A 226 -11.01 -29.00 12.40
C ALA A 226 -9.70 -29.72 12.76
N GLY A 227 -8.91 -29.19 13.70
CA GLY A 227 -7.60 -29.76 14.08
C GLY A 227 -6.52 -29.64 13.01
N GLU A 228 -6.77 -28.94 11.90
CA GLU A 228 -5.77 -28.66 10.85
C GLU A 228 -4.92 -27.44 11.25
N TRP A 229 -3.98 -27.65 12.18
CA TRP A 229 -2.93 -26.68 12.49
C TRP A 229 -1.75 -26.86 11.52
N ASP A 230 -1.88 -26.33 10.32
CA ASP A 230 -0.73 -26.10 9.43
C ASP A 230 0.12 -24.97 10.05
N ASP A 231 1.31 -25.30 10.56
CA ASP A 231 2.35 -24.45 11.18
C ASP A 231 2.16 -23.92 12.63
N GLY A 232 1.33 -24.56 13.46
CA GLY A 232 1.29 -24.28 14.91
C GLY A 232 2.19 -25.20 15.75
N GLU A 233 2.20 -26.48 15.39
CA GLU A 233 2.93 -27.53 16.11
C GLU A 233 4.45 -27.41 15.95
N GLU A 234 4.95 -26.98 14.79
CA GLU A 234 6.40 -26.71 14.63
C GLU A 234 6.88 -25.53 15.47
N ALA A 235 6.08 -24.48 15.62
CA ALA A 235 6.42 -23.32 16.44
C ALA A 235 6.36 -23.63 17.95
N LEU A 236 5.39 -24.47 18.38
CA LEU A 236 5.30 -24.97 19.75
C LEU A 236 6.37 -26.00 20.08
N GLU A 237 6.74 -26.89 19.14
CA GLU A 237 7.85 -27.83 19.32
C GLU A 237 9.20 -27.11 19.38
N GLN A 238 9.41 -26.06 18.56
CA GLN A 238 10.60 -25.23 18.66
C GLN A 238 10.64 -24.45 19.97
N ALA A 239 9.52 -23.91 20.44
CA ALA A 239 9.44 -23.23 21.74
C ALA A 239 9.67 -24.17 22.93
N LYS A 240 9.16 -25.41 22.86
CA LYS A 240 9.36 -26.46 23.89
C LYS A 240 10.82 -26.89 24.04
N LYS A 241 11.66 -26.76 23.00
CA LYS A 241 13.11 -27.05 23.10
C LYS A 241 13.88 -26.07 23.97
N TYR A 242 13.29 -24.92 24.33
CA TYR A 242 13.91 -23.88 25.17
C TYR A 242 13.31 -23.78 26.58
N ILE A 243 12.39 -24.67 26.93
CA ILE A 243 11.67 -24.69 28.22
C ILE A 243 11.92 -26.07 28.87
N ALA A 244 12.50 -26.09 30.07
CA ALA A 244 12.67 -27.32 30.85
C ALA A 244 11.33 -27.76 31.49
N GLU A 245 11.22 -29.02 31.94
CA GLU A 245 9.99 -29.61 32.52
C GLU A 245 9.45 -28.86 33.77
N ASP A 246 10.22 -27.95 34.35
CA ASP A 246 9.88 -27.10 35.50
C ASP A 246 9.38 -25.69 35.12
N GLY A 247 9.44 -25.31 33.84
CA GLY A 247 8.91 -24.04 33.34
C GLY A 247 9.88 -22.85 33.36
N GLU A 248 11.19 -23.06 33.63
CA GLU A 248 12.20 -22.01 33.50
C GLU A 248 12.81 -21.93 32.08
N PHE A 249 13.17 -20.70 31.65
CA PHE A 249 13.76 -20.42 30.35
C PHE A 249 15.26 -20.77 30.31
N ILE A 250 15.67 -21.64 29.40
CA ILE A 250 17.09 -21.99 29.23
C ILE A 250 17.77 -20.91 28.38
N VAL A 251 18.45 -19.96 29.03
CA VAL A 251 19.39 -19.07 28.34
C VAL A 251 20.69 -19.84 28.10
N LYS A 252 20.93 -20.28 26.86
CA LYS A 252 22.25 -20.79 26.44
C LYS A 252 23.06 -19.64 25.86
N ASP A 253 24.09 -19.22 26.59
CA ASP A 253 25.13 -18.33 26.07
C ASP A 253 25.82 -18.96 24.85
N ALA A 254 26.10 -18.12 23.86
CA ALA A 254 26.42 -18.47 22.48
C ALA A 254 27.86 -18.99 22.23
N VAL A 255 28.39 -19.92 23.04
CA VAL A 255 29.81 -20.33 22.92
C VAL A 255 30.06 -21.78 22.47
N ASP A 256 29.11 -22.73 22.56
CA ASP A 256 29.46 -24.16 22.40
C ASP A 256 28.93 -24.88 21.14
N VAL A 257 28.71 -24.19 20.01
CA VAL A 257 28.23 -24.86 18.78
C VAL A 257 29.34 -25.57 17.98
N GLU A 258 30.62 -25.40 18.31
CA GLU A 258 31.72 -25.81 17.42
C GLU A 258 32.49 -27.09 17.80
N SER A 259 32.12 -27.86 18.84
CA SER A 259 33.01 -28.95 19.34
C SER A 259 32.53 -30.40 19.24
N LYS A 260 31.39 -30.72 18.60
CA LYS A 260 30.91 -32.12 18.55
C LYS A 260 30.43 -32.60 17.18
N GLU A 261 31.34 -32.60 16.21
CA GLU A 261 31.35 -33.59 15.13
C GLU A 261 32.60 -34.47 15.30
N HIS A 262 32.45 -35.61 15.99
CA HIS A 262 33.20 -36.87 15.84
C HIS A 262 33.19 -37.69 17.16
N PRO A 263 32.46 -38.82 17.24
CA PRO A 263 32.68 -39.80 18.31
C PRO A 263 33.65 -40.90 17.84
N HIS A 264 34.74 -41.06 18.57
CA HIS A 264 35.64 -42.21 18.52
C HIS A 264 34.95 -43.47 19.06
N GLU A 265 35.17 -44.59 18.37
CA GLU A 265 34.78 -45.95 18.75
C GLU A 265 35.87 -46.57 19.64
N THR A 266 35.52 -46.99 20.86
CA THR A 266 36.34 -47.90 21.67
C THR A 266 35.44 -48.95 22.31
N VAL A 267 35.69 -50.22 21.93
CA VAL A 267 35.04 -51.42 22.43
C VAL A 267 35.76 -51.89 23.71
N ASP A 268 35.00 -52.08 24.80
CA ASP A 268 35.50 -52.57 26.08
C ASP A 268 35.82 -54.09 26.05
N ALA A 269 36.96 -54.44 26.66
CA ALA A 269 37.43 -55.80 26.85
C ALA A 269 36.84 -56.43 28.13
N VAL A 270 36.38 -57.69 28.04
CA VAL A 270 35.96 -58.52 29.18
C VAL A 270 37.09 -59.51 29.54
N PRO A 271 37.43 -59.71 30.83
CA PRO A 271 38.47 -60.66 31.22
C PRO A 271 37.88 -61.98 31.75
N VAL A 272 38.39 -63.13 31.31
CA VAL A 272 38.42 -64.37 32.11
C VAL A 272 39.72 -65.15 31.81
N LYS A 273 40.35 -65.61 32.90
CA LYS A 273 41.63 -66.33 32.99
C LYS A 273 41.51 -67.84 32.75
N ALA A 274 42.69 -68.40 32.43
CA ALA A 274 43.15 -69.80 32.43
C ALA A 274 42.86 -70.62 31.18
#